data_AF-A0A932C3H6-F1
#
_entry.id   AF-A0A932C3H6-F1
#
_cell.length_a   1.000
_cell.length_b   1.000
_cell.length_c   1.000
_cell.angle_alpha   90.00
_cell.angle_beta   90.00
_cell.angle_gamma   90.00
#
_symmetry.space_group_name_H-M   'P 1'
#
loop_
_entity.id
_entity.type
_entity.pdbx_description
1 polymer ?
#
loop_
_entity_poly.entity_id
_entity_poly.type
_entity_poly.pdbx_seq_one_letter_code
_entity_poly.pdbx_strand_id
1 'polypeptide(L)'
;MVRRLFPCLLPCLIAASAQTTPADQNPPPDSRPFFSRVRGLFDIDLPELDPPGTVKLILHPHLSDFIRRDYLRTEAGFRWALNDRFELSAEASTYLTHGLGGGSDGYGIGELRLGAKYIFTGWLRPAYEASVTFNASRPTGTPPLDMTDGFNHFLPGFTIQRHSERNPKLTTFAAGGLDLLGRSTSPGTLRPNEPHDDSFSLTAGAVYDLGQFKWTFAGTYASTALLGDETEHFFYLKPSLLWYVPARYTFHSKTQWIVGLGLRSTWGPDGYDFGVSTRVRAEITFRQVVANVRERVMPRRAP
;
A
#
# COMPACT_ATOMS: atom_id res chain seq x y z
N MET A 1 -32.23 58.00 34.56
CA MET A 1 -33.64 57.65 34.82
C MET A 1 -33.82 56.17 34.51
N VAL A 2 -33.82 55.30 35.53
CA VAL A 2 -35.01 54.58 36.07
C VAL A 2 -35.53 53.51 35.07
N ARG A 3 -35.09 52.25 35.22
CA ARG A 3 -35.80 51.11 35.88
C ARG A 3 -37.02 50.63 35.07
N ARG A 4 -37.02 49.41 34.50
CA ARG A 4 -37.45 48.09 35.05
C ARG A 4 -38.29 47.45 33.91
N LEU A 5 -38.54 46.16 33.71
CA LEU A 5 -38.22 44.84 34.25
C LEU A 5 -38.77 43.84 33.20
N PHE A 6 -38.16 42.65 33.11
CA PHE A 6 -38.60 41.38 32.47
C PHE A 6 -40.12 41.07 32.64
N PRO A 7 -40.78 40.17 31.84
CA PRO A 7 -40.29 38.81 31.59
C PRO A 7 -40.68 38.02 30.30
N CYS A 8 -39.97 36.90 30.11
CA CYS A 8 -40.37 35.58 29.58
C CYS A 8 -41.15 35.42 28.26
N LEU A 9 -40.55 34.71 27.30
CA LEU A 9 -40.97 33.36 26.84
C LEU A 9 -40.16 32.90 25.60
N LEU A 10 -39.31 31.87 25.77
CA LEU A 10 -39.04 30.86 24.73
C LEU A 10 -40.20 29.83 24.78
N PRO A 11 -40.50 29.02 23.73
CA PRO A 11 -39.65 28.63 22.60
C PRO A 11 -40.35 28.66 21.22
N CYS A 12 -39.59 28.75 20.12
CA CYS A 12 -40.03 28.25 18.82
C CYS A 12 -38.90 27.43 18.19
N LEU A 13 -39.06 26.12 18.30
CA LEU A 13 -38.43 25.12 17.46
C LEU A 13 -38.80 25.41 16.00
N ILE A 14 -37.83 25.88 15.22
CA ILE A 14 -37.94 25.82 13.76
C ILE A 14 -37.64 24.38 13.39
N ALA A 15 -38.68 23.67 12.94
CA ALA A 15 -38.57 22.37 12.32
C ALA A 15 -37.69 22.50 11.07
N ALA A 16 -36.47 21.95 11.14
CA ALA A 16 -35.69 21.66 9.95
C ALA A 16 -36.35 20.45 9.27
N SER A 17 -37.13 20.71 8.23
CA SER A 17 -37.52 19.66 7.29
C SER A 17 -36.25 19.09 6.65
N ALA A 18 -35.90 17.87 7.03
CA ALA A 18 -34.89 17.09 6.33
C ALA A 18 -35.38 16.91 4.89
N GLN A 19 -34.75 17.62 3.95
CA GLN A 19 -34.91 17.32 2.54
C GLN A 19 -34.33 15.93 2.28
N THR A 20 -35.22 14.98 2.02
CA THR A 20 -34.91 13.71 1.39
C THR A 20 -34.49 13.99 -0.04
N THR A 21 -33.18 14.17 -0.27
CA THR A 21 -32.64 14.18 -1.62
C THR A 21 -32.85 12.79 -2.23
N PRO A 22 -33.52 12.68 -3.39
CA PRO A 22 -33.68 11.40 -4.06
C PRO A 22 -32.32 10.80 -4.40
N ALA A 23 -32.21 9.49 -4.24
CA ALA A 23 -31.07 8.70 -4.67
C ALA A 23 -30.97 8.73 -6.20
N ASP A 24 -30.32 9.77 -6.74
CA ASP A 24 -29.89 9.76 -8.13
C ASP A 24 -28.54 9.05 -8.22
N GLN A 25 -28.63 7.86 -8.78
CA GLN A 25 -27.55 6.90 -8.96
C GLN A 25 -26.71 7.35 -10.16
N ASN A 26 -25.61 8.04 -9.87
CA ASN A 26 -24.29 7.81 -10.47
C ASN A 26 -23.31 8.82 -9.88
N PRO A 27 -22.33 8.41 -9.05
CA PRO A 27 -21.20 9.30 -8.78
C PRO A 27 -20.49 9.56 -10.12
N PRO A 28 -19.99 10.79 -10.37
CA PRO A 28 -19.29 11.11 -11.60
C PRO A 28 -18.07 10.18 -11.80
N PRO A 29 -17.65 9.88 -13.04
CA PRO A 29 -16.53 8.98 -13.32
C PRO A 29 -15.15 9.50 -12.88
N ASP A 30 -15.08 10.68 -12.24
CA ASP A 30 -13.86 11.44 -11.96
C ASP A 30 -13.48 11.44 -10.48
N SER A 31 -13.16 10.27 -9.95
CA SER A 31 -12.46 10.13 -8.65
C SER A 31 -11.50 8.95 -8.70
N ARG A 32 -10.41 9.09 -9.45
CA ARG A 32 -9.31 8.11 -9.43
C ARG A 32 -7.93 8.76 -9.33
N PRO A 33 -7.51 9.26 -8.18
CA PRO A 33 -6.20 8.85 -7.71
C PRO A 33 -6.39 7.45 -7.09
N PHE A 34 -5.53 6.51 -7.47
CA PHE A 34 -5.50 5.16 -6.88
C PHE A 34 -4.04 4.73 -6.94
N PHE A 35 -3.18 5.41 -6.19
CA PHE A 35 -1.80 4.94 -6.04
C PHE A 35 -1.77 3.82 -5.00
N SER A 36 -2.27 2.66 -5.37
CA SER A 36 -2.03 1.45 -4.59
C SER A 36 -0.54 1.08 -4.72
N ARG A 37 0.20 1.02 -3.61
CA ARG A 37 1.54 0.43 -3.57
C ARG A 37 1.56 -0.88 -4.34
N VAL A 38 2.39 -1.01 -5.38
CA VAL A 38 2.58 -2.28 -6.13
C VAL A 38 3.98 -2.78 -5.84
N ARG A 39 4.08 -3.79 -4.96
CA ARG A 39 5.36 -4.32 -4.50
C ARG A 39 6.24 -4.76 -5.68
N GLY A 40 7.51 -4.37 -5.66
CA GLY A 40 8.51 -4.64 -6.69
C GLY A 40 8.47 -3.69 -7.90
N LEU A 41 7.56 -2.72 -7.93
CA LEU A 41 7.51 -1.64 -8.94
C LEU A 41 7.49 -0.27 -8.28
N PHE A 42 6.61 -0.14 -7.29
CA PHE A 42 6.43 1.06 -6.51
C PHE A 42 6.13 0.66 -5.06
N ASP A 43 7.19 0.56 -4.27
CA ASP A 43 7.17 0.03 -2.89
C ASP A 43 6.75 1.06 -1.84
N ILE A 44 6.51 2.30 -2.25
CA ILE A 44 6.23 3.42 -1.34
C ILE A 44 4.72 3.51 -1.15
N ASP A 45 4.30 3.60 0.11
CA ASP A 45 2.92 3.92 0.42
C ASP A 45 2.77 5.44 0.35
N LEU A 46 2.10 5.91 -0.70
CA LEU A 46 1.72 7.30 -0.78
C LEU A 46 0.62 7.62 0.25
N PRO A 47 0.57 8.87 0.75
CA PRO A 47 -0.49 9.40 1.61
C PRO A 47 -1.87 9.44 0.93
N GLU A 48 -2.40 8.29 0.52
CA GLU A 48 -3.72 8.14 -0.08
C GLU A 48 -4.46 6.95 0.56
N LEU A 49 -5.74 7.18 0.88
CA LEU A 49 -6.63 6.20 1.47
C LEU A 49 -7.84 5.93 0.59
N ASP A 50 -8.32 4.70 0.66
CA ASP A 50 -9.63 4.36 0.13
C ASP A 50 -10.75 5.00 0.96
N PRO A 51 -11.95 5.19 0.38
CA PRO A 51 -13.09 5.70 1.12
C PRO A 51 -13.34 4.91 2.43
N PRO A 52 -13.78 5.56 3.51
CA PRO A 52 -14.03 4.91 4.80
C PRO A 52 -14.91 3.66 4.69
N GLY A 53 -14.51 2.58 5.36
CA GLY A 53 -15.19 1.29 5.35
C GLY A 53 -14.98 0.45 4.09
N THR A 54 -14.06 0.86 3.21
CA THR A 54 -13.68 0.08 2.03
C THR A 54 -12.79 -1.08 2.43
N VAL A 55 -13.15 -2.26 1.92
CA VAL A 55 -12.35 -3.48 1.99
C VAL A 55 -11.85 -3.81 0.60
N LYS A 56 -10.55 -4.05 0.46
CA LYS A 56 -9.93 -4.52 -0.78
C LYS A 56 -9.31 -5.89 -0.58
N LEU A 57 -9.60 -6.79 -1.52
CA LEU A 57 -8.86 -8.03 -1.70
C LEU A 57 -7.88 -7.85 -2.85
N ILE A 58 -6.64 -8.24 -2.63
CA ILE A 58 -5.53 -8.06 -3.55
C ILE A 58 -4.96 -9.43 -3.88
N LEU A 59 -4.74 -9.69 -5.16
CA LEU A 59 -4.05 -10.89 -5.63
C LEU A 59 -2.94 -10.50 -6.59
N HIS A 60 -1.74 -11.04 -6.37
CA HIS A 60 -0.55 -10.70 -7.15
C HIS A 60 0.31 -11.94 -7.39
N PRO A 61 0.05 -12.68 -8.49
CA PRO A 61 0.92 -13.78 -8.90
C PRO A 61 2.25 -13.27 -9.45
N HIS A 62 3.35 -13.90 -9.06
CA HIS A 62 4.70 -13.62 -9.57
C HIS A 62 4.96 -14.53 -10.76
N LEU A 63 4.48 -14.12 -11.94
CA LEU A 63 4.57 -14.93 -13.16
C LEU A 63 6.01 -15.25 -13.59
N SER A 64 6.99 -14.42 -13.20
CA SER A 64 8.40 -14.70 -13.43
C SER A 64 8.88 -15.97 -12.73
N ASP A 65 8.28 -16.30 -11.59
CA ASP A 65 8.71 -17.44 -10.77
C ASP A 65 8.36 -18.75 -11.47
N PHE A 66 7.25 -18.79 -12.25
CA PHE A 66 6.89 -19.95 -13.08
C PHE A 66 7.96 -20.33 -14.13
N ILE A 67 8.77 -19.35 -14.58
CA ILE A 67 9.81 -19.58 -15.59
C ILE A 67 11.19 -19.76 -14.94
N ARG A 68 11.45 -19.06 -13.83
CA ARG A 68 12.78 -18.98 -13.21
C ARG A 68 12.97 -19.89 -12.00
N ARG A 69 11.89 -20.42 -11.45
CA ARG A 69 11.84 -21.19 -10.20
C ARG A 69 10.99 -22.45 -10.41
N ASP A 70 11.06 -23.36 -9.44
CA ASP A 70 10.25 -24.58 -9.43
C ASP A 70 8.90 -24.41 -8.72
N TYR A 71 8.56 -23.17 -8.36
CA TYR A 71 7.34 -22.80 -7.69
C TYR A 71 6.77 -21.49 -8.22
N LEU A 72 5.45 -21.39 -8.17
CA LEU A 72 4.71 -20.15 -8.41
C LEU A 72 4.41 -19.49 -7.07
N ARG A 73 4.88 -18.26 -6.89
CA ARG A 73 4.50 -17.42 -5.75
C ARG A 73 3.26 -16.60 -6.08
N THR A 74 2.33 -16.54 -5.12
CA THR A 74 1.16 -15.67 -5.19
C THR A 74 1.01 -14.90 -3.88
N GLU A 75 1.02 -13.58 -3.97
CA GLU A 75 0.68 -12.72 -2.83
C GLU A 75 -0.83 -12.51 -2.79
N ALA A 76 -1.45 -12.82 -1.66
CA ALA A 76 -2.84 -12.56 -1.38
C ALA A 76 -2.92 -11.56 -0.22
N GLY A 77 -3.68 -10.50 -0.41
CA GLY A 77 -3.75 -9.39 0.53
C GLY A 77 -5.17 -8.94 0.83
N PHE A 78 -5.34 -8.39 2.02
CA PHE A 78 -6.52 -7.70 2.48
C PHE A 78 -6.11 -6.32 2.96
N ARG A 79 -6.87 -5.29 2.57
CA ARG A 79 -6.68 -3.91 3.00
C ARG A 79 -8.01 -3.32 3.42
N TRP A 80 -8.01 -2.61 4.54
CA TRP A 80 -9.22 -2.05 5.14
C TRP A 80 -8.98 -0.60 5.56
N ALA A 81 -9.64 0.32 4.88
CA ALA A 81 -9.75 1.71 5.29
C ALA A 81 -10.79 1.79 6.42
N LEU A 82 -10.33 1.86 7.68
CA LEU A 82 -11.23 1.91 8.84
C LEU A 82 -11.98 3.24 8.90
N ASN A 83 -11.29 4.32 8.57
CA ASN A 83 -11.83 5.67 8.46
C ASN A 83 -11.07 6.46 7.39
N ASP A 84 -11.26 7.77 7.35
CA ASP A 84 -10.64 8.71 6.40
C ASP A 84 -9.15 8.95 6.67
N ARG A 85 -8.59 8.38 7.74
CA ARG A 85 -7.21 8.61 8.17
C ARG A 85 -6.44 7.35 8.49
N PHE A 86 -7.11 6.21 8.68
CA PHE A 86 -6.48 5.00 9.20
C PHE A 86 -6.83 3.78 8.37
N GLU A 87 -5.79 3.00 8.09
CA GLU A 87 -5.88 1.78 7.31
C GLU A 87 -5.07 0.67 7.93
N LEU A 88 -5.61 -0.54 7.82
CA LEU A 88 -4.91 -1.78 8.14
C LEU A 88 -4.75 -2.62 6.87
N SER A 89 -3.66 -3.38 6.81
CA SER A 89 -3.44 -4.38 5.79
C SER A 89 -2.90 -5.67 6.39
N ALA A 90 -3.23 -6.78 5.74
CA ALA A 90 -2.68 -8.10 6.01
C ALA A 90 -2.42 -8.78 4.67
N GLU A 91 -1.20 -9.26 4.46
CA GLU A 91 -0.80 -9.96 3.23
C GLU A 91 -0.11 -11.27 3.57
N ALA A 92 -0.34 -12.28 2.74
CA ALA A 92 0.29 -13.58 2.80
C ALA A 92 0.95 -13.88 1.45
N SER A 93 2.22 -14.22 1.50
CA SER A 93 2.97 -14.73 0.34
C SER A 93 2.85 -16.24 0.34
N THR A 94 2.14 -16.79 -0.64
CA THR A 94 1.92 -18.24 -0.79
C THR A 94 2.78 -18.78 -1.92
N TYR A 95 3.15 -20.06 -1.85
CA TYR A 95 3.86 -20.75 -2.92
C TYR A 95 3.19 -22.09 -3.25
N LEU A 96 3.31 -22.48 -4.51
CA LEU A 96 2.91 -23.78 -5.03
C LEU A 96 4.01 -24.27 -5.95
N THR A 97 4.64 -25.40 -5.63
CA THR A 97 5.60 -26.04 -6.54
C THR A 97 4.85 -26.63 -7.74
N HIS A 98 5.35 -26.41 -8.95
CA HIS A 98 4.70 -26.93 -10.17
C HIS A 98 5.41 -28.13 -10.78
N GLY A 99 6.49 -28.64 -10.16
CA GLY A 99 7.16 -29.89 -10.56
C GLY A 99 7.91 -29.86 -11.89
N LEU A 100 7.75 -28.80 -12.70
CA LEU A 100 8.36 -28.69 -14.03
C LEU A 100 9.91 -28.73 -14.04
N GLY A 101 10.58 -28.42 -12.94
CA GLY A 101 12.04 -28.52 -12.80
C GLY A 101 12.54 -29.69 -11.95
N GLY A 102 11.69 -30.67 -11.62
CA GLY A 102 12.10 -31.88 -10.90
C GLY A 102 12.20 -31.74 -9.37
N GLY A 103 11.73 -30.63 -8.81
CA GLY A 103 11.59 -30.43 -7.37
C GLY A 103 10.45 -31.25 -6.73
N SER A 104 10.51 -31.41 -5.41
CA SER A 104 9.46 -32.08 -4.62
C SER A 104 8.17 -31.26 -4.55
N ASP A 105 7.02 -31.92 -4.58
CA ASP A 105 5.72 -31.28 -4.41
C ASP A 105 5.57 -30.62 -3.03
N GLY A 106 5.03 -29.41 -2.99
CA GLY A 106 4.83 -28.62 -1.80
C GLY A 106 4.02 -27.35 -2.06
N TYR A 107 3.25 -26.94 -1.06
CA TYR A 107 2.57 -25.66 -1.05
C TYR A 107 2.53 -25.12 0.37
N GLY A 108 2.43 -23.81 0.51
CA GLY A 108 2.37 -23.20 1.83
C GLY A 108 2.34 -21.68 1.80
N ILE A 109 2.32 -21.12 3.00
CA ILE A 109 2.50 -19.69 3.24
C ILE A 109 3.96 -19.49 3.65
N GLY A 110 4.72 -18.74 2.87
CA GLY A 110 6.13 -18.49 3.14
C GLY A 110 6.38 -17.20 3.92
N GLU A 111 5.48 -16.23 3.86
CA GLU A 111 5.63 -14.96 4.57
C GLU A 111 4.26 -14.37 4.92
N LEU A 112 4.14 -13.82 6.13
CA LEU A 112 3.02 -13.01 6.55
C LEU A 112 3.47 -11.56 6.74
N ARG A 113 2.60 -10.63 6.36
CA ARG A 113 2.85 -9.19 6.46
C ARG A 113 1.64 -8.50 7.04
N LEU A 114 1.87 -7.61 7.99
CA LEU A 114 0.85 -6.77 8.59
C LEU A 114 1.26 -5.32 8.40
N GLY A 115 0.30 -4.47 8.08
CA GLY A 115 0.53 -3.04 7.89
C GLY A 115 -0.52 -2.21 8.59
N ALA A 116 -0.10 -1.05 9.09
CA ALA A 116 -0.95 0.00 9.58
C ALA A 116 -0.48 1.33 9.01
N LYS A 117 -1.41 2.20 8.65
CA LYS A 117 -1.11 3.51 8.07
C LYS A 117 -2.03 4.57 8.63
N TYR A 118 -1.45 5.72 8.96
CA TYR A 118 -2.17 6.90 9.42
C TYR A 118 -1.85 8.10 8.53
N ILE A 119 -2.87 8.80 8.01
CA ILE A 119 -2.73 10.01 7.19
C ILE A 119 -2.96 11.27 8.02
N PHE A 120 -2.05 12.23 7.86
CA PHE A 120 -2.17 13.59 8.36
C PHE A 120 -2.75 14.48 7.26
N THR A 121 -4.02 14.85 7.40
CA THR A 121 -4.69 15.78 6.49
C THR A 121 -4.31 17.23 6.83
N GLY A 122 -3.82 18.00 5.85
CA GLY A 122 -3.55 19.44 6.00
C GLY A 122 -2.34 19.77 6.88
N TRP A 123 -1.37 18.87 6.99
CA TRP A 123 -0.20 19.06 7.82
C TRP A 123 0.90 19.86 7.09
N LEU A 124 1.49 20.82 7.80
CA LEU A 124 2.27 21.98 7.31
C LEU A 124 1.54 22.95 6.36
N ARG A 125 1.05 22.50 5.21
CA ARG A 125 0.36 23.34 4.21
C ARG A 125 -0.68 22.51 3.44
N PRO A 126 -1.77 23.13 2.92
CA PRO A 126 -2.83 22.40 2.20
C PRO A 126 -2.36 21.61 0.98
N ALA A 127 -1.22 21.97 0.37
CA ALA A 127 -0.67 21.29 -0.80
C ALA A 127 0.16 20.03 -0.46
N TYR A 128 0.38 19.76 0.83
CA TYR A 128 1.18 18.63 1.30
C TYR A 128 0.29 17.67 2.06
N GLU A 129 0.46 16.40 1.75
CA GLU A 129 -0.15 15.30 2.47
C GLU A 129 0.96 14.45 3.07
N ALA A 130 0.74 13.92 4.26
CA ALA A 130 1.72 13.07 4.90
C ALA A 130 1.07 11.86 5.53
N SER A 131 1.88 10.82 5.73
CA SER A 131 1.46 9.62 6.42
C SER A 131 2.60 9.04 7.24
N VAL A 132 2.22 8.31 8.28
CA VAL A 132 3.11 7.37 8.98
C VAL A 132 2.61 5.96 8.70
N THR A 133 3.54 5.04 8.50
CA THR A 133 3.26 3.62 8.26
C THR A 133 4.04 2.77 9.25
N PHE A 134 3.43 1.68 9.71
CA PHE A 134 4.07 0.63 10.47
C PHE A 134 3.82 -0.67 9.73
N ASN A 135 4.88 -1.32 9.24
CA ASN A 135 4.74 -2.63 8.62
C ASN A 135 5.58 -3.64 9.41
N ALA A 136 5.08 -4.87 9.51
CA ALA A 136 5.82 -5.99 10.06
C ALA A 136 5.72 -7.15 9.08
N SER A 137 6.84 -7.81 8.78
CA SER A 137 6.86 -9.05 8.02
C SER A 137 7.56 -10.16 8.79
N ARG A 138 7.09 -11.39 8.58
CA ARG A 138 7.63 -12.58 9.20
C ARG A 138 7.59 -13.75 8.22
N PRO A 139 8.74 -14.39 7.93
CA PRO A 139 8.80 -15.68 7.27
C PRO A 139 8.07 -16.73 8.11
N THR A 140 7.32 -17.60 7.45
CA THR A 140 6.52 -18.65 8.10
C THR A 140 6.78 -20.01 7.48
N GLY A 141 6.77 -21.06 8.31
CA GLY A 141 6.92 -22.44 7.85
C GLY A 141 8.30 -22.73 7.29
N THR A 142 8.33 -23.50 6.20
CA THR A 142 9.56 -23.91 5.50
C THR A 142 9.44 -23.56 4.03
N PRO A 143 9.46 -22.26 3.67
CA PRO A 143 9.36 -21.87 2.27
C PRO A 143 10.62 -22.26 1.49
N PRO A 144 10.56 -22.26 0.14
CA PRO A 144 11.76 -22.29 -0.67
C PRO A 144 12.78 -21.23 -0.23
N LEU A 145 14.06 -21.58 -0.20
CA LEU A 145 15.15 -20.78 0.39
C LEU A 145 15.28 -19.36 -0.17
N ASP A 146 14.84 -19.16 -1.41
CA ASP A 146 14.93 -17.92 -2.17
C ASP A 146 13.60 -17.11 -2.17
N MET A 147 12.59 -17.61 -1.46
CA MET A 147 11.30 -16.95 -1.29
C MET A 147 11.36 -15.82 -0.25
N THR A 148 12.14 -16.02 0.82
CA THR A 148 12.32 -15.09 1.95
C THR A 148 13.81 -14.84 2.21
N ASP A 149 14.12 -13.75 2.92
CA ASP A 149 15.46 -13.41 3.42
C ASP A 149 15.82 -14.13 4.72
N GLY A 150 14.84 -14.66 5.46
CA GLY A 150 15.05 -15.34 6.74
C GLY A 150 15.02 -14.41 7.94
N PHE A 151 14.56 -13.16 7.76
CA PHE A 151 14.45 -12.17 8.82
C PHE A 151 12.99 -11.75 9.03
N ASN A 152 12.66 -11.44 10.28
CA ASN A 152 11.48 -10.66 10.60
C ASN A 152 11.85 -9.19 10.41
N HIS A 153 11.00 -8.43 9.74
CA HIS A 153 11.21 -7.00 9.55
C HIS A 153 10.18 -6.21 10.32
N PHE A 154 10.61 -5.12 10.95
CA PHE A 154 9.73 -4.07 11.44
C PHE A 154 10.11 -2.75 10.78
N LEU A 155 9.18 -2.20 10.01
CA LEU A 155 9.38 -1.12 9.05
C LEU A 155 8.51 0.09 9.42
N PRO A 156 8.87 0.88 10.46
CA PRO A 156 8.26 2.17 10.70
C PRO A 156 8.74 3.14 9.62
N GLY A 157 7.81 3.94 9.09
CA GLY A 157 8.09 4.83 7.98
C GLY A 157 7.18 6.05 7.99
N PHE A 158 7.61 7.04 7.23
CA PHE A 158 6.94 8.30 7.08
C PHE A 158 7.09 8.80 5.65
N THR A 159 6.01 9.30 5.07
CA THR A 159 5.98 9.78 3.69
C THR A 159 5.29 11.13 3.62
N ILE A 160 5.86 12.07 2.87
CA ILE A 160 5.24 13.32 2.46
C ILE A 160 5.07 13.29 0.94
N GLN A 161 3.92 13.72 0.45
CA GLN A 161 3.70 13.98 -0.97
C GLN A 161 3.19 15.39 -1.22
N ARG A 162 3.41 15.85 -2.45
CA ARG A 162 2.91 17.13 -2.97
C ARG A 162 2.45 16.96 -4.41
N HIS A 163 1.25 17.44 -4.69
CA HIS A 163 0.76 17.60 -6.06
C HIS A 163 1.31 18.90 -6.68
N SER A 164 1.75 18.83 -7.93
CA SER A 164 2.27 20.00 -8.62
C SER A 164 1.13 20.95 -9.04
N GLU A 165 1.19 22.19 -8.58
CA GLU A 165 0.21 23.24 -8.92
C GLU A 165 0.20 23.58 -10.41
N ARG A 166 1.36 23.46 -11.09
CA ARG A 166 1.50 23.75 -12.53
C ARG A 166 1.14 22.57 -13.42
N ASN A 167 1.24 21.36 -12.88
CA ASN A 167 1.03 20.13 -13.64
C ASN A 167 0.27 19.13 -12.76
N PRO A 168 -1.08 19.10 -12.82
CA PRO A 168 -1.90 18.29 -11.92
C PRO A 168 -1.68 16.77 -12.09
N LYS A 169 -1.01 16.36 -13.17
CA LYS A 169 -0.62 14.96 -13.42
C LYS A 169 0.64 14.55 -12.67
N LEU A 170 1.40 15.50 -12.13
CA LEU A 170 2.68 15.24 -11.47
C LEU A 170 2.50 15.31 -9.95
N THR A 171 2.81 14.20 -9.28
CA THR A 171 2.92 14.12 -7.82
C THR A 171 4.37 13.81 -7.47
N THR A 172 4.98 14.60 -6.59
CA THR A 172 6.31 14.34 -6.06
C THR A 172 6.21 13.89 -4.61
N PHE A 173 7.11 13.03 -4.16
CA PHE A 173 7.11 12.54 -2.79
C PHE A 173 8.52 12.40 -2.24
N ALA A 174 8.60 12.40 -0.92
CA ALA A 174 9.78 12.03 -0.14
C ALA A 174 9.34 11.14 1.02
N ALA A 175 10.13 10.12 1.34
CA ALA A 175 9.86 9.20 2.43
C ALA A 175 11.14 8.90 3.20
N GLY A 176 10.99 8.61 4.48
CA GLY A 176 12.04 8.08 5.34
C GLY A 176 11.50 6.91 6.14
N GLY A 177 12.34 5.91 6.42
CA GLY A 177 11.93 4.77 7.21
C GLY A 177 13.11 4.03 7.82
N LEU A 178 12.80 3.18 8.78
CA LEU A 178 13.75 2.23 9.36
C LEU A 178 13.38 0.82 8.90
N ASP A 179 14.36 -0.07 8.86
CA ASP A 179 14.18 -1.51 8.74
C ASP A 179 14.91 -2.16 9.90
N LEU A 180 14.14 -2.67 10.87
CA LEU A 180 14.69 -3.37 12.03
C LEU A 180 14.56 -4.87 11.83
N LEU A 181 15.69 -5.56 11.86
CA LEU A 181 15.83 -6.98 11.56
C LEU A 181 15.82 -7.82 12.84
N GLY A 182 15.00 -8.86 12.85
CA GLY A 182 15.02 -9.89 13.89
C GLY A 182 15.18 -11.26 13.26
N ARG A 183 16.15 -12.07 13.70
CA ARG A 183 16.35 -13.42 13.15
C ARG A 183 15.06 -14.25 13.19
N SER A 184 14.72 -14.89 12.07
CA SER A 184 13.63 -15.86 11.99
C SER A 184 14.15 -17.29 12.18
N THR A 185 13.27 -18.19 12.56
CA THR A 185 13.53 -19.64 12.54
C THR A 185 13.37 -20.24 11.14
N SER A 186 12.74 -19.50 10.21
CA SER A 186 12.57 -19.96 8.84
C SER A 186 13.83 -19.60 8.03
N PRO A 187 14.33 -20.52 7.19
CA PRO A 187 15.53 -20.25 6.41
C PRO A 187 15.24 -19.23 5.30
N GLY A 188 16.27 -18.55 4.81
CA GLY A 188 16.14 -17.59 3.73
C GLY A 188 17.48 -17.21 3.13
N THR A 189 17.41 -16.47 2.04
CA THR A 189 18.56 -15.98 1.29
C THR A 189 18.38 -14.50 1.04
N LEU A 190 19.28 -13.70 1.60
CA LEU A 190 19.36 -12.26 1.32
C LEU A 190 19.69 -12.04 -0.15
N ARG A 191 19.11 -11.00 -0.76
CA ARG A 191 19.46 -10.68 -2.15
C ARG A 191 20.70 -9.80 -2.19
N PRO A 192 21.40 -9.77 -3.35
CA PRO A 192 22.49 -8.84 -3.55
C PRO A 192 22.04 -7.39 -3.32
N ASN A 193 22.90 -6.61 -2.67
CA ASN A 193 22.67 -5.20 -2.36
C ASN A 193 21.40 -4.95 -1.53
N GLU A 194 21.14 -5.78 -0.52
CA GLU A 194 20.12 -5.52 0.52
C GLU A 194 20.85 -5.36 1.88
N PRO A 195 20.38 -4.49 2.80
CA PRO A 195 20.98 -4.37 4.12
C PRO A 195 20.83 -5.68 4.91
N HIS A 196 21.93 -6.16 5.49
CA HIS A 196 21.95 -7.39 6.30
C HIS A 196 21.75 -7.13 7.79
N ASP A 197 21.46 -5.88 8.16
CA ASP A 197 21.31 -5.42 9.53
C ASP A 197 20.30 -4.27 9.62
N ASP A 198 20.02 -3.81 10.84
CA ASP A 198 19.20 -2.66 11.12
C ASP A 198 19.67 -1.46 10.28
N SER A 199 18.73 -0.87 9.54
CA SER A 199 19.05 0.17 8.57
C SER A 199 18.03 1.29 8.56
N PHE A 200 18.44 2.44 8.05
CA PHE A 200 17.53 3.52 7.70
C PHE A 200 17.53 3.72 6.18
N SER A 201 16.43 4.25 5.67
CA SER A 201 16.30 4.59 4.26
C SER A 201 15.67 5.96 4.06
N LEU A 202 16.11 6.64 3.01
CA LEU A 202 15.56 7.89 2.49
C LEU A 202 15.21 7.68 1.02
N THR A 203 13.99 8.02 0.65
CA THR A 203 13.49 7.85 -0.72
C THR A 203 12.90 9.14 -1.23
N ALA A 204 13.18 9.48 -2.48
CA ALA A 204 12.55 10.59 -3.17
C ALA A 204 12.12 10.15 -4.57
N GLY A 205 11.04 10.74 -5.07
CA GLY A 205 10.56 10.37 -6.38
C GLY A 205 9.36 11.15 -6.86
N ALA A 206 8.83 10.68 -7.99
CA ALA A 206 7.71 11.30 -8.67
C ALA A 206 6.81 10.25 -9.33
N VAL A 207 5.54 10.61 -9.46
CA VAL A 207 4.56 9.87 -10.23
C VAL A 207 3.91 10.81 -11.24
N TYR A 208 3.84 10.36 -12.49
CA TYR A 208 3.19 11.07 -13.58
C TYR A 208 1.96 10.30 -14.07
N ASP A 209 0.79 10.87 -13.83
CA ASP A 209 -0.51 10.25 -14.05
C ASP A 209 -1.10 10.59 -15.42
N LEU A 210 -1.20 9.59 -16.28
CA LEU A 210 -1.82 9.65 -17.61
C LEU A 210 -3.13 8.85 -17.64
N GLY A 211 -3.81 8.73 -16.50
CA GLY A 211 -5.08 8.01 -16.36
C GLY A 211 -4.86 6.51 -16.26
N GLN A 212 -4.97 5.81 -17.39
CA GLN A 212 -4.74 4.36 -17.44
C GLN A 212 -3.26 4.01 -17.32
N PHE A 213 -2.36 4.92 -17.71
CA PHE A 213 -0.93 4.73 -17.58
C PHE A 213 -0.38 5.63 -16.48
N LYS A 214 0.51 5.12 -15.67
CA LYS A 214 1.20 5.90 -14.63
C LYS A 214 2.69 5.60 -14.70
N TRP A 215 3.50 6.63 -14.84
CA TRP A 215 4.96 6.51 -14.76
C TRP A 215 5.40 6.82 -13.35
N THR A 216 6.20 5.95 -12.75
CA THR A 216 6.79 6.19 -11.43
C THR A 216 8.30 6.23 -11.57
N PHE A 217 8.93 7.05 -10.74
CA PHE A 217 10.36 7.08 -10.57
C PHE A 217 10.66 7.23 -9.09
N ALA A 218 11.47 6.34 -8.54
CA ALA A 218 11.92 6.41 -7.15
C ALA A 218 13.43 6.16 -7.07
N GLY A 219 14.11 7.01 -6.32
CA GLY A 219 15.49 6.84 -5.89
C GLY A 219 15.54 6.65 -4.38
N THR A 220 16.18 5.59 -3.91
CA THR A 220 16.32 5.27 -2.48
C THR A 220 17.80 5.20 -2.12
N TYR A 221 18.16 5.81 -1.00
CA TYR A 221 19.41 5.59 -0.29
C TYR A 221 19.10 4.84 1.00
N ALA A 222 19.77 3.72 1.26
CA ALA A 222 19.69 3.01 2.53
C ALA A 222 21.09 2.85 3.13
N SER A 223 21.16 2.81 4.46
CA SER A 223 22.42 2.69 5.17
C SER A 223 22.23 2.04 6.53
N THR A 224 23.16 1.17 6.89
CA THR A 224 23.25 0.55 8.22
C THR A 224 24.06 1.39 9.20
N ALA A 225 24.75 2.44 8.74
CA ALA A 225 25.73 3.21 9.53
C ALA A 225 25.21 3.80 10.86
N LEU A 226 23.90 4.00 11.01
CA LEU A 226 23.31 4.60 12.21
C LEU A 226 22.76 3.58 13.20
N LEU A 227 22.50 2.35 12.76
CA LEU A 227 21.67 1.38 13.50
C LEU A 227 22.28 -0.02 13.53
N GLY A 228 23.03 -0.42 12.50
CA GLY A 228 23.67 -1.72 12.39
C GLY A 228 25.11 -1.74 12.92
N ASP A 229 25.63 -2.96 13.00
CA ASP A 229 26.98 -3.33 13.45
C ASP A 229 28.06 -2.97 12.41
N GLU A 230 27.73 -3.08 11.13
CA GLU A 230 28.61 -2.74 10.01
C GLU A 230 28.09 -1.54 9.22
N THR A 231 29.01 -0.73 8.67
CA THR A 231 28.64 0.44 7.87
C THR A 231 28.63 0.11 6.39
N GLU A 232 27.43 0.01 5.84
CA GLU A 232 27.18 -0.26 4.43
C GLU A 232 26.21 0.76 3.85
N HIS A 233 26.31 0.98 2.54
CA HIS A 233 25.53 1.98 1.82
C HIS A 233 24.96 1.38 0.55
N PHE A 234 23.67 1.61 0.35
CA PHE A 234 22.92 1.05 -0.76
C PHE A 234 22.17 2.15 -1.50
N PHE A 235 22.20 2.08 -2.82
CA PHE A 235 21.49 2.98 -3.70
C PHE A 235 20.57 2.18 -4.62
N TYR A 236 19.33 2.63 -4.76
CA TYR A 236 18.31 1.98 -5.59
C TYR A 236 17.69 3.00 -6.52
N LEU A 237 17.54 2.63 -7.79
CA LEU A 237 16.82 3.41 -8.80
C LEU A 237 15.74 2.53 -9.44
N LYS A 238 14.49 2.99 -9.39
CA LYS A 238 13.31 2.23 -9.82
C LYS A 238 12.38 3.06 -10.71
N PRO A 239 12.67 3.22 -12.02
CA PRO A 239 11.66 3.68 -12.96
C PRO A 239 10.66 2.56 -13.26
N SER A 240 9.37 2.88 -13.29
CA SER A 240 8.33 1.91 -13.62
C SER A 240 7.15 2.53 -14.39
N LEU A 241 6.43 1.68 -15.11
CA LEU A 241 5.20 1.98 -15.82
C LEU A 241 4.11 1.05 -15.28
N LEU A 242 3.00 1.63 -14.85
CA LEU A 242 1.80 0.93 -14.42
C LEU A 242 0.69 1.16 -15.44
N TRP A 243 0.00 0.09 -15.82
CA TRP A 243 -1.16 0.10 -16.70
C TRP A 243 -2.38 -0.44 -15.97
N TYR A 244 -3.35 0.42 -15.73
CA TYR A 244 -4.67 0.11 -15.19
C TYR A 244 -5.53 -0.36 -16.36
N VAL A 245 -5.67 -1.67 -16.48
CA VAL A 245 -6.34 -2.30 -17.61
C VAL A 245 -7.81 -1.86 -17.61
N PRO A 246 -8.30 -1.23 -18.69
CA PRO A 246 -9.69 -0.81 -18.75
C PRO A 246 -10.65 -2.00 -18.82
N ALA A 247 -11.86 -1.81 -18.27
CA ALA A 247 -12.89 -2.85 -18.12
C ALA A 247 -13.26 -3.58 -19.43
N ARG A 248 -13.11 -2.89 -20.58
CA ARG A 248 -13.34 -3.48 -21.91
C ARG A 248 -12.45 -4.69 -22.21
N TYR A 249 -11.28 -4.78 -21.59
CA TYR A 249 -10.34 -5.90 -21.76
C TYR A 249 -10.44 -6.94 -20.64
N THR A 250 -11.29 -6.73 -19.63
CA THR A 250 -11.45 -7.61 -18.47
C THR A 250 -12.86 -8.21 -18.39
N PHE A 251 -13.53 -8.35 -19.55
CA PHE A 251 -14.91 -8.83 -19.65
C PHE A 251 -15.89 -8.04 -18.78
N HIS A 252 -15.66 -6.73 -18.60
CA HIS A 252 -16.44 -5.86 -17.73
C HIS A 252 -16.51 -6.34 -16.26
N SER A 253 -15.49 -7.08 -15.82
CA SER A 253 -15.33 -7.47 -14.42
C SER A 253 -15.25 -6.25 -13.51
N LYS A 254 -15.84 -6.36 -12.30
CA LYS A 254 -15.65 -5.38 -11.22
C LYS A 254 -14.24 -5.39 -10.61
N THR A 255 -13.39 -6.31 -11.07
CA THR A 255 -11.99 -6.43 -10.66
C THR A 255 -11.13 -5.42 -11.41
N GLN A 256 -10.37 -4.61 -10.69
CA GLN A 256 -9.37 -3.74 -11.28
C GLN A 256 -8.09 -4.54 -11.52
N TRP A 257 -7.70 -4.66 -12.79
CA TRP A 257 -6.45 -5.29 -13.17
C TRP A 257 -5.38 -4.21 -13.38
N ILE A 258 -4.18 -4.47 -12.86
CA ILE A 258 -3.02 -3.60 -12.97
C ILE A 258 -1.87 -4.46 -13.49
N VAL A 259 -1.28 -4.05 -14.61
CA VAL A 259 -0.08 -4.65 -15.17
C VAL A 259 1.04 -3.63 -15.04
N GLY A 260 2.22 -4.04 -14.61
CA GLY A 260 3.33 -3.12 -14.46
C GLY A 260 4.66 -3.68 -14.94
N LEU A 261 5.50 -2.78 -15.41
CA LEU A 261 6.85 -3.03 -15.89
C LEU A 261 7.80 -2.05 -15.21
N GLY A 262 8.86 -2.55 -14.60
CA GLY A 262 9.85 -1.74 -13.90
C GLY A 262 11.26 -2.16 -14.24
N LEU A 263 12.17 -1.20 -14.14
CA LEU A 263 13.59 -1.48 -14.09
C LEU A 263 14.06 -1.29 -12.65
N ARG A 264 15.05 -2.07 -12.26
CA ARG A 264 15.72 -1.96 -10.97
C ARG A 264 17.20 -1.83 -11.24
N SER A 265 17.81 -0.80 -10.69
CA SER A 265 19.26 -0.62 -10.69
C SER A 265 19.69 -0.47 -9.24
N THR A 266 20.56 -1.33 -8.74
CA THR A 266 21.05 -1.30 -7.36
C THR A 266 22.58 -1.23 -7.33
N TRP A 267 23.09 -0.47 -6.36
CA TRP A 267 24.52 -0.36 -6.07
C TRP A 267 24.71 -0.55 -4.57
N GLY A 268 25.70 -1.34 -4.19
CA GLY A 268 26.04 -1.58 -2.80
C GLY A 268 27.37 -2.33 -2.67
N PRO A 269 27.64 -2.91 -1.49
CA PRO A 269 28.85 -3.69 -1.21
C PRO A 269 29.06 -4.87 -2.16
N ASP A 270 27.96 -5.49 -2.63
CA ASP A 270 27.99 -6.62 -3.58
C ASP A 270 28.20 -6.16 -5.04
N GLY A 271 28.39 -4.86 -5.27
CA GLY A 271 28.61 -4.27 -6.59
C GLY A 271 27.33 -3.78 -7.24
N TYR A 272 27.23 -3.95 -8.56
CA TYR A 272 26.13 -3.42 -9.37
C TYR A 272 25.18 -4.54 -9.82
N ASP A 273 23.88 -4.38 -9.57
CA ASP A 273 22.84 -5.28 -10.09
C ASP A 273 21.78 -4.51 -10.90
N PHE A 274 21.37 -5.09 -12.02
CA PHE A 274 20.33 -4.56 -12.87
C PHE A 274 19.28 -5.63 -13.17
N GLY A 275 18.01 -5.29 -12.96
CA GLY A 275 16.89 -6.20 -13.13
C GLY A 275 15.71 -5.55 -13.85
N VAL A 276 14.90 -6.40 -14.46
CA VAL A 276 13.58 -6.03 -14.99
C VAL A 276 12.53 -6.74 -14.15
N SER A 277 11.49 -6.03 -13.73
CA SER A 277 10.36 -6.58 -12.98
C SER A 277 9.06 -6.41 -13.75
N THR A 278 8.28 -7.48 -13.82
CA THR A 278 6.94 -7.47 -14.42
C THR A 278 5.94 -7.93 -13.39
N ARG A 279 4.87 -7.16 -13.16
CA ARG A 279 3.86 -7.46 -12.14
C ARG A 279 2.47 -7.49 -12.75
N VAL A 280 1.63 -8.37 -12.20
CA VAL A 280 0.20 -8.42 -12.50
C VAL A 280 -0.56 -8.46 -11.18
N ARG A 281 -1.48 -7.52 -10.99
CA ARG A 281 -2.29 -7.41 -9.78
C ARG A 281 -3.76 -7.35 -10.14
N ALA A 282 -4.56 -8.07 -9.36
CA ALA A 282 -6.01 -7.99 -9.38
C ALA A 282 -6.51 -7.43 -8.05
N GLU A 283 -7.40 -6.45 -8.11
CA GLU A 283 -8.04 -5.86 -6.93
C GLU A 283 -9.56 -6.00 -7.00
N ILE A 284 -10.15 -6.52 -5.93
CA ILE A 284 -11.60 -6.57 -5.75
C ILE A 284 -11.94 -5.62 -4.61
N THR A 285 -12.75 -4.61 -4.91
CA THR A 285 -13.12 -3.57 -3.94
C THR A 285 -14.57 -3.74 -3.47
N PHE A 286 -14.76 -3.83 -2.15
CA PHE A 286 -16.05 -3.88 -1.48
C PHE A 286 -16.25 -2.58 -0.72
N ARG A 287 -17.20 -1.75 -1.15
CA ARG A 287 -17.56 -0.51 -0.45
C ARG A 287 -18.63 -0.81 0.61
N GLN A 288 -18.55 -0.13 1.76
CA GLN A 288 -19.59 -0.11 2.82
C GLN A 288 -19.81 -1.44 3.59
N VAL A 289 -18.79 -2.28 3.76
CA VAL A 289 -18.94 -3.53 4.55
C VAL A 289 -19.23 -3.23 6.03
N VAL A 290 -18.58 -2.19 6.59
CA VAL A 290 -18.65 -1.88 8.03
C VAL A 290 -20.00 -1.28 8.46
N ALA A 291 -20.61 -0.42 7.62
CA ALA A 291 -21.92 0.17 7.93
C ALA A 291 -22.98 -0.91 8.12
N ASN A 292 -23.00 -1.90 7.22
CA ASN A 292 -23.94 -3.02 7.25
C ASN A 292 -23.69 -3.98 8.42
N VAL A 293 -22.44 -4.18 8.83
CA VAL A 293 -22.11 -5.03 9.99
C VAL A 293 -22.46 -4.33 11.31
N ARG A 294 -22.18 -3.03 11.43
CA ARG A 294 -22.49 -2.24 12.64
C ARG A 294 -23.99 -2.16 12.89
N GLU A 295 -24.81 -1.96 11.85
CA GLU A 295 -26.27 -1.96 11.97
C GLU A 295 -26.84 -3.33 12.38
N ARG A 296 -26.20 -4.44 11.97
CA ARG A 296 -26.61 -5.80 12.33
C ARG A 296 -26.20 -6.21 13.75
N VAL A 297 -25.03 -5.77 14.22
CA VAL A 297 -24.48 -6.19 15.52
C VAL A 297 -24.94 -5.29 16.67
N MET A 298 -25.24 -4.01 16.40
CA MET A 298 -25.84 -3.11 17.37
C MET A 298 -27.13 -2.51 16.80
N PRO A 299 -28.26 -3.25 16.81
CA PRO A 299 -29.53 -2.63 16.55
C PRO A 299 -29.71 -1.49 17.56
N ARG A 300 -29.90 -0.27 17.05
CA ARG A 300 -30.30 0.87 17.88
C ARG A 300 -31.49 0.40 18.72
N ARG A 301 -31.33 0.33 20.05
CA ARG A 301 -32.48 0.30 20.94
C ARG A 301 -33.26 1.57 20.63
N ALA A 302 -34.43 1.41 20.03
CA ALA A 302 -35.37 2.51 19.85
C ALA A 302 -35.69 3.09 21.25
N PRO A 303 -35.81 4.42 21.36
CA PRO A 303 -36.20 5.07 22.60
C PRO A 303 -37.59 4.64 23.07
#